data_AF-A0A6M5FCZ8-F1
#
_entry.id   AF-A0A6M5FCZ8-F1
#
_cell.length_a   1.000
_cell.length_b   1.000
_cell.length_c   1.000
_cell.angle_alpha   90.00
_cell.angle_beta   90.00
_cell.angle_gamma   90.00
#
_symmetry.space_group_name_H-M   'P 1'
#
loop_
_entity.id
_entity.type
_entity.pdbx_description
1 polymer ?
#
loop_
_entity_poly.entity_id
_entity_poly.type
_entity_poly.pdbx_seq_one_letter_code
_entity_poly.pdbx_strand_id
1 'polypeptide(L)'
;MIKKVLFGVIAVFVLAVSCASATPQTASALQSSAKCVSKERAVFGIVPWYRGLLNGDDCSVTVPGGKNKSSANITSFVMMIALNIVQAGLTIAAYVTVFFIVKGGFEYMTSAGSSDGMTSAKKTIANAVIGLVIAVLSAAIVNAIAGVVK
;
A
#
# COMPACT_ATOMS: atom_id res chain seq x y z
N MET A 1 -28.91 3.11 6.34
CA MET A 1 -27.63 3.79 6.02
C MET A 1 -26.50 2.82 5.71
N ILE A 2 -26.34 1.72 6.45
CA ILE A 2 -25.38 0.63 6.14
C ILE A 2 -25.50 0.06 4.72
N LYS A 3 -26.72 -0.12 4.17
CA LYS A 3 -26.87 -0.52 2.76
C LYS A 3 -26.27 0.49 1.78
N LYS A 4 -26.34 1.80 2.08
CA LYS A 4 -25.77 2.86 1.22
C LYS A 4 -24.25 2.93 1.32
N VAL A 5 -23.70 2.69 2.52
CA VAL A 5 -22.25 2.61 2.74
C VAL A 5 -21.67 1.33 2.11
N LEU A 6 -22.36 0.19 2.26
CA LEU A 6 -21.98 -1.07 1.62
C LEU A 6 -22.02 -0.97 0.09
N PHE A 7 -23.06 -0.34 -0.48
CA PHE A 7 -23.15 -0.08 -1.91
C PHE A 7 -22.04 0.87 -2.39
N GLY A 8 -21.69 1.87 -1.59
CA GLY A 8 -20.57 2.78 -1.87
C GLY A 8 -19.21 2.08 -1.84
N VAL A 9 -18.97 1.21 -0.85
CA VAL A 9 -17.71 0.44 -0.74
C VAL A 9 -17.59 -0.58 -1.89
N ILE A 10 -18.67 -1.27 -2.25
CA ILE A 10 -18.68 -2.19 -3.40
C ILE A 10 -18.49 -1.43 -4.71
N ALA A 11 -19.15 -0.27 -4.90
CA ALA A 11 -18.96 0.55 -6.09
C ALA A 11 -17.51 1.07 -6.23
N VAL A 12 -16.89 1.48 -5.12
CA VAL A 12 -15.48 1.90 -5.09
C VAL A 12 -14.53 0.72 -5.35
N PHE A 13 -14.85 -0.47 -4.84
CA PHE A 13 -14.07 -1.68 -5.10
C PHE A 13 -14.16 -2.11 -6.58
N VAL A 14 -15.34 -2.01 -7.20
CA VAL A 14 -15.55 -2.33 -8.61
C VAL A 14 -14.90 -1.30 -9.55
N LEU A 15 -14.92 -0.01 -9.18
CA LEU A 15 -14.19 1.04 -9.91
C LEU A 15 -12.68 0.90 -9.79
N ALA A 16 -12.16 0.47 -8.64
CA ALA A 16 -10.73 0.19 -8.45
C ALA A 16 -10.27 -1.04 -9.26
N VAL A 17 -11.10 -2.08 -9.37
CA VAL A 17 -10.82 -3.30 -10.17
C VAL A 17 -10.81 -2.99 -11.67
N SER A 18 -11.56 -1.98 -12.12
CA SER A 18 -11.64 -1.59 -13.54
C SER A 18 -10.39 -0.84 -14.06
N CYS A 19 -9.52 -0.36 -13.16
CA CYS A 19 -8.21 0.22 -13.52
C CYS A 19 -7.05 -0.80 -13.37
N ALA A 20 -7.33 -2.06 -13.07
CA ALA A 20 -6.31 -3.09 -12.88
C ALA A 20 -5.78 -3.72 -14.19
N SER A 21 -6.28 -3.32 -15.37
CA SER A 21 -5.73 -3.78 -16.66
C SER A 21 -4.50 -3.00 -17.12
N ALA A 22 -3.95 -2.11 -16.31
CA ALA A 22 -2.60 -1.60 -16.48
C ALA A 22 -1.62 -2.42 -15.63
N THR A 23 -1.48 -3.72 -15.91
CA THR A 23 -0.22 -4.40 -15.63
C THR A 23 0.81 -3.84 -16.60
N PRO A 24 1.81 -3.14 -16.07
CA PRO A 24 3.11 -3.79 -15.90
C PRO A 24 3.59 -3.49 -14.46
N GLN A 25 4.14 -4.40 -13.67
CA GLN A 25 5.05 -5.47 -13.99
C GLN A 25 4.83 -6.57 -12.93
N THR A 26 4.60 -7.80 -13.40
CA THR A 26 5.10 -8.98 -12.69
C THR A 26 6.48 -8.69 -12.16
N ALA A 27 6.75 -9.14 -10.94
CA ALA A 27 8.05 -9.18 -10.32
C ALA A 27 9.16 -9.52 -11.34
N SER A 28 9.73 -8.48 -11.94
CA SER A 28 11.01 -8.56 -12.60
C SER A 28 12.01 -8.60 -11.47
N ALA A 29 12.30 -9.81 -11.01
CA ALA A 29 13.68 -10.15 -10.73
C ALA A 29 14.45 -9.94 -12.04
N LEU A 30 14.80 -8.68 -12.36
CA LEU A 30 15.76 -8.37 -13.39
C LEU A 30 16.93 -7.67 -12.69
N GLN A 31 17.96 -8.50 -12.48
CA GLN A 31 19.36 -8.12 -12.41
C GLN A 31 19.73 -7.08 -11.35
N SER A 32 19.69 -7.47 -10.08
CA SER A 32 20.75 -7.07 -9.14
C SER A 32 21.34 -8.36 -8.58
N SER A 33 22.67 -8.45 -8.50
CA SER A 33 23.38 -9.72 -8.33
C SER A 33 22.92 -10.49 -7.08
N ALA A 34 23.15 -11.81 -7.10
CA ALA A 34 22.77 -12.78 -6.09
C ALA A 34 23.16 -12.43 -4.61
N LYS A 35 23.97 -11.40 -4.37
CA LYS A 35 24.36 -10.93 -3.02
C LYS A 35 23.32 -10.01 -2.37
N CYS A 36 22.79 -9.02 -3.09
CA CYS A 36 21.91 -7.99 -2.51
C CYS A 36 20.42 -8.38 -2.55
N VAL A 37 20.02 -9.35 -3.38
CA VAL A 37 18.64 -9.87 -3.46
C VAL A 37 18.19 -10.56 -2.15
N SER A 38 19.14 -11.08 -1.38
CA SER A 38 18.86 -11.60 -0.02
C SER A 38 18.46 -10.48 0.98
N LYS A 39 18.80 -9.23 0.66
CA LYS A 39 18.59 -8.04 1.51
C LYS A 39 17.35 -7.23 1.10
N GLU A 40 16.90 -7.31 -0.15
CA GLU A 40 15.61 -6.73 -0.58
C GLU A 40 14.38 -7.58 -0.19
N ARG A 41 14.56 -8.61 0.64
CA ARG A 41 13.46 -9.43 1.14
C ARG A 41 12.44 -8.56 1.86
N ALA A 42 11.22 -8.54 1.34
CA ALA A 42 10.09 -7.93 2.03
C ALA A 42 9.84 -8.74 3.32
N VAL A 43 10.25 -8.18 4.45
CA VAL A 43 10.00 -8.79 5.76
C VAL A 43 8.53 -8.52 6.09
N PHE A 44 7.73 -9.56 6.28
CA PHE A 44 6.26 -9.46 6.46
C PHE A 44 5.52 -8.71 5.34
N GLY A 45 5.97 -8.86 4.08
CA GLY A 45 5.36 -8.18 2.93
C GLY A 45 5.65 -6.68 2.86
N ILE A 46 6.40 -6.12 3.81
CA ILE A 46 6.83 -4.72 3.83
C ILE A 46 8.05 -4.59 2.94
N VAL A 47 7.89 -3.86 1.82
CA VAL A 47 9.00 -3.55 0.93
C VAL A 47 9.96 -2.56 1.60
N PRO A 48 11.29 -2.72 1.44
CA PRO A 48 12.24 -1.75 1.97
C PRO A 48 12.18 -0.43 1.20
N TRP A 49 12.43 0.68 1.89
CA TRP A 49 12.42 2.02 1.29
C TRP A 49 13.47 2.22 0.19
N TYR A 50 14.59 1.48 0.27
CA TYR A 50 15.69 1.53 -0.68
C TYR A 50 15.53 0.56 -1.86
N ARG A 51 14.38 -0.10 -1.99
CA ARG A 51 14.10 -1.07 -3.07
C ARG A 51 14.36 -0.44 -4.44
N GLY A 52 15.24 -1.05 -5.23
CA GLY A 52 15.61 -0.57 -6.56
C GLY A 52 16.69 0.54 -6.59
N LEU A 53 17.33 0.84 -5.46
CA LEU A 53 18.40 1.84 -5.34
C LEU A 53 19.80 1.24 -5.11
N LEU A 54 19.91 -0.09 -5.10
CA LEU A 54 21.14 -0.82 -4.81
C LEU A 54 21.92 -1.14 -6.09
N ASN A 55 23.24 -0.93 -6.07
CA ASN A 55 24.12 -1.48 -7.10
C ASN A 55 24.25 -3.00 -6.97
N GLY A 56 24.32 -3.69 -8.11
CA GLY A 56 24.44 -5.14 -8.20
C GLY A 56 25.67 -5.73 -7.50
N ASP A 57 26.78 -5.01 -7.48
CA ASP A 57 28.07 -5.57 -7.04
C ASP A 57 28.47 -5.17 -5.61
N ASP A 58 28.19 -3.93 -5.18
CA ASP A 58 28.68 -3.36 -3.91
C ASP A 58 27.60 -3.08 -2.85
N CYS A 59 26.33 -3.45 -3.10
CA CYS A 59 25.17 -3.16 -2.24
C CYS A 59 25.14 -1.72 -1.66
N SER A 60 25.68 -0.75 -2.39
CA SER A 60 25.69 0.67 -2.04
C SER A 60 24.43 1.34 -2.57
N VAL A 61 23.82 2.22 -1.77
CA VAL A 61 22.68 3.03 -2.20
C VAL A 61 23.20 4.07 -3.17
N THR A 62 22.78 3.98 -4.43
CA THR A 62 23.12 4.96 -5.46
C THR A 62 21.89 5.70 -5.91
N VAL A 63 22.11 6.97 -6.27
CA VAL A 63 21.08 7.79 -6.87
C VAL A 63 20.85 7.29 -8.31
N PRO A 64 19.60 6.97 -8.71
CA PRO A 64 19.27 6.55 -10.06
C PRO A 64 19.59 7.69 -11.01
N GLY A 65 20.66 7.53 -11.77
CA GLY A 65 21.28 8.59 -12.55
C GLY A 65 22.71 8.21 -12.82
N GLY A 66 22.92 7.44 -13.90
CA GLY A 66 24.24 6.97 -14.31
C GLY A 66 25.26 8.11 -14.43
N LYS A 67 26.53 7.73 -14.57
CA LYS A 67 27.76 8.53 -14.41
C LYS A 67 27.85 9.90 -15.12
N ASN A 68 26.85 10.36 -15.88
CA ASN A 68 26.85 11.66 -16.56
C ASN A 68 25.48 12.38 -16.48
N LYS A 69 25.52 13.58 -15.89
CA LYS A 69 24.57 14.70 -15.93
C LYS A 69 23.58 14.86 -14.76
N SER A 70 23.71 16.07 -14.24
CA SER A 70 23.16 16.68 -13.04
C SER A 70 21.67 17.06 -13.20
N SER A 71 21.01 17.19 -12.05
CA SER A 71 19.68 17.77 -11.75
C SER A 71 18.37 17.08 -12.17
N ALA A 72 18.35 16.08 -13.07
CA ALA A 72 17.10 15.35 -13.37
C ALA A 72 16.82 14.12 -12.47
N ASN A 73 17.74 13.77 -11.57
CA ASN A 73 17.75 12.46 -10.91
C ASN A 73 17.31 12.47 -9.43
N ILE A 74 17.27 13.64 -8.78
CA ILE A 74 16.84 13.73 -7.37
C ILE A 74 15.33 13.61 -7.23
N THR A 75 14.55 14.23 -8.13
CA THR A 75 13.09 14.11 -8.11
C THR A 75 12.65 12.65 -8.27
N SER A 76 13.25 11.92 -9.22
CA SER A 76 12.97 10.50 -9.44
C SER A 76 13.42 9.63 -8.27
N PHE A 77 14.56 9.93 -7.65
CA PHE A 77 15.03 9.27 -6.44
C PHE A 77 14.06 9.45 -5.26
N VAL A 78 13.65 10.70 -5.01
CA VAL A 78 12.69 11.05 -3.95
C VAL A 78 11.34 10.39 -4.22
N MET A 79 10.86 10.41 -5.46
CA MET A 79 9.60 9.75 -5.85
C MET A 79 9.65 8.24 -5.68
N MET A 80 10.75 7.55 -6.04
CA MET A 80 10.90 6.11 -5.80
C MET A 80 10.85 5.77 -4.30
N ILE A 81 11.58 6.52 -3.47
CA ILE A 81 11.55 6.33 -2.02
C ILE A 81 10.14 6.56 -1.49
N ALA A 82 9.49 7.64 -1.91
CA ALA A 82 8.12 7.97 -1.49
C ALA A 82 7.13 6.86 -1.85
N LEU A 83 7.17 6.33 -3.08
CA LEU A 83 6.31 5.24 -3.52
C LEU A 83 6.54 3.95 -2.72
N ASN A 84 7.80 3.60 -2.46
CA ASN A 84 8.14 2.43 -1.63
C ASN A 84 7.65 2.60 -0.18
N ILE A 85 7.77 3.79 0.40
CA ILE A 85 7.27 4.09 1.75
C ILE A 85 5.74 4.02 1.79
N VAL A 86 5.05 4.56 0.79
CA VAL A 86 3.58 4.47 0.69
C VAL A 86 3.16 3.01 0.61
N GLN A 87 3.83 2.18 -0.18
CA GLN A 87 3.53 0.74 -0.29
C GLN A 87 3.76 0.00 1.05
N ALA A 88 4.84 0.33 1.76
CA ALA A 88 5.08 -0.17 3.11
C ALA A 88 3.97 0.26 4.08
N GLY A 89 3.56 1.52 4.02
CA GLY A 89 2.45 2.08 4.82
C GLY A 89 1.11 1.40 4.54
N LEU A 90 0.80 1.10 3.27
CA LEU A 90 -0.41 0.36 2.90
C LEU A 90 -0.42 -1.05 3.47
N THR A 91 0.74 -1.71 3.48
CA THR A 91 0.88 -3.05 4.08
C THR A 91 0.60 -3.01 5.58
N ILE A 92 1.18 -2.02 6.29
CA ILE A 92 0.94 -1.82 7.71
C ILE A 92 -0.55 -1.49 7.97
N ALA A 93 -1.14 -0.60 7.17
CA ALA A 93 -2.54 -0.25 7.27
C ALA A 93 -3.46 -1.47 7.10
N ALA A 94 -3.15 -2.38 6.18
CA ALA A 94 -3.89 -3.62 6.01
C ALA A 94 -3.86 -4.49 7.27
N TYR A 95 -2.69 -4.66 7.90
CA TYR A 95 -2.57 -5.38 9.18
C TYR A 95 -3.40 -4.72 10.30
N VAL A 96 -3.33 -3.39 10.40
CA VAL A 96 -4.10 -2.61 11.38
C VAL A 96 -5.61 -2.75 11.14
N THR A 97 -6.07 -2.69 9.90
CA THR A 97 -7.49 -2.88 9.56
C THR A 97 -7.97 -4.27 9.96
N VAL A 98 -7.20 -5.32 9.68
CA VAL A 98 -7.55 -6.69 10.10
C VAL A 98 -7.66 -6.76 11.63
N PHE A 99 -6.73 -6.14 12.36
CA PHE A 99 -6.80 -6.09 13.83
C PHE A 99 -8.09 -5.42 14.33
N PHE A 100 -8.48 -4.27 13.78
CA PHE A 100 -9.71 -3.58 14.19
C PHE A 100 -10.99 -4.33 13.79
N ILE A 101 -10.99 -5.02 12.63
CA ILE A 101 -12.10 -5.88 12.23
C ILE A 101 -12.27 -7.03 13.21
N VAL A 102 -11.19 -7.69 13.59
CA VAL A 102 -11.21 -8.80 14.56
C VAL A 102 -11.70 -8.30 15.92
N LYS A 103 -11.17 -7.17 16.41
CA LYS A 103 -11.60 -6.55 17.67
C LYS A 103 -13.10 -6.18 17.67
N GLY A 104 -13.58 -5.52 16.62
CA GLY A 104 -14.99 -5.18 16.48
C GLY A 104 -15.88 -6.42 16.27
N GLY A 105 -15.37 -7.45 15.61
CA GLY A 105 -16.07 -8.73 15.45
C GLY A 105 -16.27 -9.46 16.78
N PHE A 106 -15.24 -9.50 17.62
CA PHE A 106 -15.36 -10.03 18.98
C PHE A 106 -16.37 -9.23 19.81
N GLU A 107 -16.29 -7.90 19.80
CA GLU A 107 -17.25 -7.02 20.50
C GLU A 107 -18.69 -7.23 20.02
N TYR A 108 -18.89 -7.48 18.71
CA TYR A 108 -20.20 -7.79 18.13
C TYR A 108 -20.76 -9.11 18.67
N MET A 109 -19.94 -10.16 18.73
CA MET A 109 -20.35 -11.48 19.21
C MET A 109 -20.62 -11.49 20.72
N THR A 110 -19.82 -10.78 21.52
CA THR A 110 -19.99 -10.74 22.99
C THR A 110 -21.12 -9.82 23.44
N SER A 111 -21.52 -8.85 22.60
CA SER A 111 -22.61 -7.91 22.90
C SER A 111 -24.00 -8.45 22.51
N ALA A 112 -24.14 -9.78 22.37
CA ALA A 112 -25.40 -10.46 22.09
C ALA A 112 -26.41 -10.27 23.24
N GLY A 113 -27.06 -9.10 23.27
CA GLY A 113 -27.99 -8.71 24.32
C GLY A 113 -28.14 -7.20 24.53
N SER A 114 -27.16 -6.38 24.07
CA SER A 114 -27.26 -4.92 24.13
C SER A 114 -27.20 -4.31 22.72
N SER A 115 -28.22 -3.50 22.39
CA SER A 115 -28.26 -2.77 21.11
C SER A 115 -27.08 -1.82 20.94
N ASP A 116 -26.60 -1.27 22.05
CA ASP A 116 -25.56 -0.25 22.07
C ASP A 116 -24.19 -0.85 21.79
N GLY A 117 -23.85 -1.99 22.42
CA GLY A 117 -22.61 -2.72 22.14
C GLY A 117 -22.55 -3.23 20.71
N MET A 118 -23.68 -3.72 20.19
CA MET A 118 -23.79 -4.16 18.80
C MET A 118 -23.62 -3.00 17.79
N THR A 119 -24.07 -1.79 18.14
CA THR A 119 -23.93 -0.60 17.30
C THR A 119 -22.50 -0.05 17.34
N SER A 120 -21.87 -0.03 18.52
CA SER A 120 -20.45 0.32 18.70
C SER A 120 -19.54 -0.57 17.86
N ALA A 121 -19.71 -1.88 17.97
CA ALA A 121 -18.94 -2.86 17.21
C ALA A 121 -19.02 -2.65 15.68
N LYS A 122 -20.24 -2.42 15.16
CA LYS A 122 -20.45 -2.11 13.73
C LYS A 122 -19.76 -0.81 13.32
N LYS A 123 -19.78 0.21 14.18
CA LYS A 123 -19.13 1.50 13.92
C LYS A 123 -17.60 1.33 13.85
N THR A 124 -17.02 0.54 14.75
CA THR A 124 -15.59 0.21 14.73
C THR A 124 -15.19 -0.47 13.42
N ILE A 125 -15.94 -1.50 13.00
CA ILE A 125 -15.69 -2.21 11.74
C ILE A 125 -15.85 -1.26 10.54
N ALA A 126 -16.93 -0.47 10.51
CA ALA A 126 -17.18 0.47 9.42
C ALA A 126 -16.05 1.51 9.29
N ASN A 127 -15.60 2.07 10.40
CA ASN A 127 -14.51 3.04 10.42
C ASN A 127 -13.19 2.41 9.95
N ALA A 128 -12.89 1.17 10.34
CA ALA A 128 -11.70 0.45 9.90
C ALA A 128 -11.69 0.21 8.38
N VAL A 129 -12.85 -0.15 7.81
CA VAL A 129 -13.01 -0.35 6.36
C VAL A 129 -12.91 0.97 5.61
N ILE A 130 -13.54 2.04 6.10
CA ILE A 130 -13.46 3.38 5.46
C ILE A 130 -12.00 3.86 5.43
N GLY A 131 -11.25 3.70 6.53
CA GLY A 131 -9.83 4.03 6.57
C GLY A 131 -9.00 3.26 5.54
N LEU A 132 -9.25 1.96 5.37
CA LEU A 132 -8.58 1.14 4.36
C LEU A 132 -8.90 1.61 2.94
N VAL A 133 -10.16 1.91 2.65
CA VAL A 133 -10.60 2.40 1.33
C VAL A 133 -9.89 3.71 0.99
N ILE A 134 -9.81 4.65 1.94
CA ILE A 134 -9.11 5.93 1.74
C ILE A 134 -7.61 5.69 1.47
N ALA A 135 -6.97 4.77 2.21
CA ALA A 135 -5.56 4.44 2.01
C ALA A 135 -5.28 3.87 0.61
N VAL A 136 -6.12 2.95 0.13
CA VAL A 136 -5.99 2.38 -1.22
C VAL A 136 -6.21 3.42 -2.31
N LEU A 137 -7.24 4.27 -2.15
CA LEU A 137 -7.51 5.36 -3.10
C LEU A 137 -6.38 6.38 -3.14
N SER A 138 -5.78 6.70 -2.00
CA SER A 138 -4.62 7.60 -1.92
C SER A 138 -3.44 7.07 -2.73
N ALA A 139 -3.11 5.78 -2.60
CA ALA A 139 -2.03 5.17 -3.38
C ALA A 139 -2.32 5.19 -4.89
N ALA A 140 -3.57 4.95 -5.30
CA ALA A 140 -3.98 5.02 -6.71
C ALA A 140 -3.77 6.44 -7.29
N ILE A 141 -4.11 7.48 -6.52
CA ILE A 141 -3.90 8.89 -6.93
C ILE A 141 -2.42 9.19 -7.09
N VAL A 142 -1.57 8.79 -6.13
CA VAL A 142 -0.12 9.03 -6.20
C VAL A 142 0.48 8.34 -7.42
N ASN A 143 0.08 7.10 -7.70
CA ASN A 143 0.51 6.37 -8.90
C ASN A 143 0.03 7.01 -10.20
N ALA A 144 -1.21 7.52 -10.22
CA ALA A 144 -1.74 8.24 -11.39
C ALA A 144 -0.94 9.51 -11.68
N ILE A 145 -0.61 10.30 -10.66
CA ILE A 145 0.24 11.50 -10.81
C ILE A 145 1.64 11.09 -11.29
N ALA A 146 2.25 10.08 -10.67
CA ALA A 146 3.58 9.59 -11.06
C ALA A 146 3.62 9.07 -12.51
N GLY A 147 2.51 8.49 -13.01
CA GLY A 147 2.38 8.05 -14.40
C GLY A 147 2.20 9.19 -15.41
N VAL A 148 1.60 10.31 -14.99
CA VAL A 148 1.39 11.51 -15.83
C VAL A 148 2.66 12.37 -15.91
N VAL A 149 3.51 12.36 -14.88
CA VAL A 149 4.77 13.15 -14.83
C VAL A 149 5.93 12.44 -15.59
N LYS A 150 5.60 11.58 -16.56
CA LYS A 150 6.58 10.85 -17.36
C LYS A 150 6.92 11.56 -18.66
#